data_AF-A0A522XAK0-F1
#
_entry.id   AF-A0A522XAK0-F1
#
_cell.length_a   1.000
_cell.length_b   1.000
_cell.length_c   1.000
_cell.angle_alpha   90.00
_cell.angle_beta   90.00
_cell.angle_gamma   90.00
#
_symmetry.space_group_name_H-M   'P 1'
#
loop_
_entity.id
_entity.type
_entity.pdbx_description
1 polymer ?
#
loop_
_entity_poly.entity_id
_entity_poly.type
_entity_poly.pdbx_seq_one_letter_code
_entity_poly.pdbx_strand_id
1 'polypeptide(L)' 'RNWTCSHCGTSHDRDLNAAINLKKEGRRLLTCGTRGQAYCPDVRPNRRGRKKSTVGQSVG' A
#
# COMPACT_ATOMS: atom_id res chain seq x y z
N ARG A 1 -15.83 3.81 -13.86
CA ARG A 1 -17.14 4.48 -13.91
C ARG A 1 -17.05 5.43 -15.08
N ASN A 2 -17.69 5.05 -16.18
CA ASN A 2 -17.50 5.71 -17.46
C ASN A 2 -18.48 6.87 -17.56
N TRP A 3 -18.01 8.04 -17.99
CA TRP A 3 -18.87 9.19 -18.22
C TRP A 3 -18.49 9.81 -19.55
N THR A 4 -19.49 10.24 -20.31
CA THR A 4 -19.29 10.91 -21.58
C THR A 4 -19.22 12.40 -21.33
N CYS A 5 -18.17 13.03 -21.83
CA CYS A 5 -17.97 14.48 -21.76
C CYS A 5 -18.98 15.18 -22.68
N SER A 6 -19.84 16.02 -22.10
CA SER A 6 -20.84 16.80 -22.86
C SER A 6 -20.20 17.84 -23.80
N HIS A 7 -18.98 18.27 -23.50
CA HIS A 7 -18.29 19.30 -24.28
C HIS A 7 -17.44 18.72 -25.43
N CYS A 8 -16.97 17.48 -25.28
CA CYS A 8 -16.00 16.86 -26.17
C CYS A 8 -16.46 15.51 -26.75
N GLY A 9 -17.66 15.06 -26.38
CA GLY A 9 -18.29 13.82 -26.88
C GLY A 9 -17.59 12.53 -26.50
N THR A 10 -16.43 12.61 -25.84
CA THR A 10 -15.57 11.46 -25.58
C THR A 10 -16.01 10.74 -24.31
N SER A 11 -16.07 9.41 -24.36
CA SER A 11 -16.28 8.57 -23.17
C SER A 11 -14.98 8.45 -22.38
N HIS A 12 -14.98 9.01 -21.18
CA HIS A 12 -13.85 8.95 -20.26
C HIS A 12 -14.07 7.85 -19.22
N ASP A 13 -13.07 6.99 -19.07
CA ASP A 13 -13.02 6.03 -17.97
C ASP A 13 -12.25 6.63 -16.79
N ARG A 14 -12.99 7.01 -15.74
CA ARG A 14 -12.40 7.52 -14.50
C ARG A 14 -11.62 6.44 -13.74
N ASP A 15 -11.96 5.18 -13.90
CA ASP A 15 -11.34 4.07 -13.16
C ASP A 15 -10.01 3.68 -13.80
N LEU A 16 -9.90 3.83 -15.13
CA LEU A 16 -8.64 3.65 -15.85
C LEU A 16 -7.56 4.63 -15.36
N ASN A 17 -7.93 5.90 -15.18
CA ASN A 17 -7.02 6.91 -14.64
C ASN A 17 -6.61 6.59 -13.19
N ALA A 18 -7.54 6.09 -12.38
CA ALA A 18 -7.23 5.63 -11.02
C ALA A 18 -6.24 4.45 -11.03
N ALA A 19 -6.46 3.45 -11.89
CA ALA A 19 -5.58 2.30 -12.04
C ALA A 19 -4.17 2.71 -12.49
N ILE A 20 -4.05 3.66 -13.43
CA ILE A 20 -2.77 4.20 -13.88
C ILE A 20 -2.03 4.90 -12.73
N ASN A 21 -2.74 5.71 -11.94
CA ASN A 21 -2.14 6.42 -10.81
C ASN A 21 -1.69 5.46 -9.70
N LEU A 22 -2.51 4.46 -9.35
CA LEU A 22 -2.14 3.42 -8.39
C LEU A 22 -0.90 2.62 -8.83
N LYS A 23 -0.81 2.27 -10.11
CA LYS A 23 0.37 1.57 -10.67
C LYS A 23 1.63 2.42 -10.59
N LYS A 24 1.53 3.73 -10.84
CA LYS A 24 2.66 4.67 -10.76
C LYS A 24 3.15 4.84 -9.31
N GLU A 25 2.24 5.09 -8.37
CA GLU A 25 2.60 5.22 -6.95
C GLU A 25 3.14 3.92 -6.37
N GLY A 26 2.55 2.77 -6.72
CA GLY A 26 3.07 1.46 -6.31
C GLY A 26 4.51 1.24 -6.78
N ARG A 27 4.82 1.62 -8.03
CA ARG A 27 6.20 1.55 -8.53
C ARG A 27 7.14 2.50 -7.79
N ARG A 28 6.70 3.73 -7.51
CA ARG A 28 7.46 4.72 -6.74
C ARG A 28 7.75 4.23 -5.32
N LEU A 29 6.78 3.60 -4.65
CA LEU A 29 6.95 3.04 -3.30
C LEU A 29 7.94 1.87 -3.30
N LEU A 30 7.88 0.99 -4.32
CA LEU A 30 8.81 -0.12 -4.49
C LEU A 30 10.24 0.37 -4.76
N THR A 31 10.43 1.37 -5.62
CA THR A 31 11.76 1.89 -5.95
C THR A 31 12.35 2.74 -4.82
N CYS A 32 11.52 3.39 -4.00
CA CYS A 32 11.97 4.23 -2.90
C CYS A 32 12.33 3.44 -1.63
N GLY A 33 12.35 2.10 -1.68
CA GLY A 33 12.85 1.25 -0.58
C GLY A 33 12.15 1.56 0.73
N THR A 34 10.88 1.16 0.85
CA THR A 34 10.10 1.19 2.10
C THR A 34 10.35 2.46 2.94
N ARG A 35 9.85 3.62 2.49
CA ARG A 35 9.60 4.75 3.40
C ARG A 35 8.39 4.43 4.30
N GLY A 36 8.50 3.33 5.05
CA GLY A 36 7.62 3.02 6.17
C GLY A 36 8.02 3.85 7.38
N GLN A 37 7.97 5.18 7.26
CA GLN A 37 7.88 6.03 8.44
C GLN A 37 6.45 6.51 8.52
N ALA A 38 5.61 5.68 9.12
CA ALA A 38 4.41 6.20 9.75
C ALA A 38 4.90 7.12 10.89
N TYR A 39 4.95 8.43 10.64
CA TYR A 39 5.08 9.40 11.74
C TYR A 39 3.74 9.38 12.49
N CYS A 40 3.63 8.46 13.44
CA CYS A 40 2.50 8.33 14.33
C CYS A 40 3.07 8.33 15.76
N PRO A 41 3.30 9.51 16.37
CA PRO A 41 3.92 9.61 17.69
C PRO A 41 3.14 8.86 18.79
N ASP A 42 1.83 8.65 18.59
CA ASP A 42 0.95 7.99 19.55
C ASP A 42 0.86 6.46 19.42
N VAL A 43 1.51 5.85 18.42
CA VAL A 43 1.52 4.39 18.29
C VAL A 43 2.62 3.84 19.21
N ARG A 44 2.27 3.62 20.47
CA ARG A 44 3.16 2.93 21.41
C ARG A 44 3.30 1.47 20.96
N PRO A 45 4.50 0.98 20.57
CA PRO A 45 4.67 -0.43 20.26
C PRO A 45 4.35 -1.23 21.52
N ASN A 46 3.30 -2.06 21.45
CA ASN A 46 2.95 -2.94 22.55
C ASN A 46 4.11 -3.92 22.77
N ARG A 47 4.84 -3.77 23.89
CA ARG A 47 5.95 -4.67 24.27
C ARG A 47 5.52 -6.14 24.42
N ARG A 48 4.20 -6.42 24.48
CA ARG A 48 3.63 -7.77 24.59
C ARG A 48 3.30 -8.42 23.24
N GLY A 49 3.85 -7.92 22.14
CA GLY A 49 3.38 -8.25 20.78
C GLY A 49 4.40 -8.86 19.83
N ARG A 50 5.18 -9.87 20.23
CA ARG A 50 5.68 -10.92 19.30
C ARG A 50 6.08 -12.16 20.10
N LYS A 51 5.19 -13.14 20.22
CA LYS A 51 5.61 -14.49 20.63
C LYS A 51 6.48 -15.05 19.50
N LYS A 52 7.75 -15.33 19.78
CA LYS A 52 8.64 -16.01 18.82
C LYS A 52 8.15 -17.45 18.69
N SER A 53 7.60 -17.82 17.54
CA SER A 53 7.31 -19.21 17.19
C SER A 53 8.60 -19.88 16.74
N THR A 54 9.44 -20.27 17.69
CA THR A 54 10.57 -21.16 17.41
C THR A 54 10.61 -22.17 18.54
N VAL A 55 9.97 -23.32 18.32
CA VAL A 55 10.25 -24.52 19.12
C VAL A 55 11.67 -24.92 18.77
N GLY A 56 12.61 -24.77 19.71
CA GLY A 56 13.93 -25.36 19.56
C GLY A 56 13.79 -26.87 19.64
N GLN A 57 14.22 -27.58 18.60
CA GLN A 57 14.38 -29.03 18.66
C GLN A 57 15.49 -29.34 19.68
N SER A 58 15.13 -29.98 20.80
CA SER A 58 16.10 -30.56 21.72
C SER A 58 16.71 -31.80 21.05
N VAL A 59 18.02 -31.76 20.79
CA VAL A 59 18.80 -32.97 20.57
C VAL A 59 19.07 -33.60 21.93
N GLY A 60 18.61 -34.84 22.10
CA GLY A 60 18.86 -35.71 23.24
C GLY A 60 18.62 -37.13 22.79
#